data_AF-A0A961IRL4-F1
#
_entry.id   AF-A0A961IRL4-F1
#
_cell.length_a   1.000
_cell.length_b   1.000
_cell.length_c   1.000
_cell.angle_alpha   90.00
_cell.angle_beta   90.00
_cell.angle_gamma   90.00
#
_symmetry.space_group_name_H-M   'P 1'
#
loop_
_entity.id
_entity.type
_entity.pdbx_description
1 polymer ?
#
loop_
_entity_poly.entity_id
_entity_poly.type
_entity_poly.pdbx_seq_one_letter_code
_entity_poly.pdbx_strand_id
1 'polypeptide(L)'
;RPFNDDEWKDVHSLRPVEDEGALRERMEAVRAETRTWLQYLPPDALNAYANHPERGVIQIGDRLATIASHDREHATQLREMAQAAALRSATEQYEEQEEDQP
;
A
#
# COMPACT_ATOMS: atom_id res chain seq x y z
N ARG A 1 -5.13 -19.57 15.51
CA ARG A 1 -3.90 -20.24 15.02
C ARG A 1 -2.82 -19.17 14.98
N PRO A 2 -1.60 -19.42 15.45
CA PRO A 2 -0.50 -18.49 15.22
C PRO A 2 -0.20 -18.39 13.71
N PHE A 3 0.29 -17.23 13.29
CA PHE A 3 0.71 -16.99 11.91
C PHE A 3 1.95 -17.84 11.58
N ASN A 4 2.02 -18.41 10.37
CA ASN A 4 3.11 -19.26 9.91
C ASN A 4 3.97 -18.48 8.90
N ASP A 5 5.05 -17.87 9.38
CA ASP A 5 5.94 -17.03 8.56
C ASP A 5 6.56 -17.78 7.37
N ASP A 6 6.89 -19.06 7.55
CA ASP A 6 7.58 -19.85 6.53
C ASP A 6 6.64 -20.20 5.37
N GLU A 7 5.42 -20.63 5.70
CA GLU A 7 4.36 -20.86 4.70
C GLU A 7 3.99 -19.57 3.97
N TRP A 8 3.96 -18.42 4.68
CA TRP A 8 3.73 -17.13 4.04
C TRP A 8 4.85 -16.74 3.07
N LYS A 9 6.12 -16.95 3.43
CA LYS A 9 7.27 -16.67 2.55
C LYS A 9 7.27 -17.55 1.31
N ASP A 10 6.95 -18.83 1.44
CA ASP A 10 6.85 -19.75 0.31
C ASP A 10 5.73 -19.30 -0.63
N VAL A 11 4.55 -18.98 -0.10
CA VAL A 11 3.43 -18.46 -0.90
C VAL A 11 3.77 -17.12 -1.55
N HIS A 12 4.47 -16.23 -0.85
CA HIS A 12 4.85 -14.92 -1.37
C HIS A 12 5.91 -15.01 -2.46
N SER A 13 6.93 -15.85 -2.29
CA SER A 13 8.03 -16.02 -3.25
C SER A 13 7.58 -16.69 -4.55
N LEU A 14 6.54 -17.53 -4.48
CA LEU A 14 5.94 -18.20 -5.63
C LEU A 14 4.90 -17.33 -6.35
N ARG A 15 4.57 -16.14 -5.85
CA ARG A 15 3.64 -15.25 -6.55
C ARG A 15 4.30 -14.75 -7.83
N PRO A 16 3.63 -14.89 -8.99
CA PRO A 16 4.09 -14.24 -10.19
C PRO A 16 4.11 -12.72 -9.94
N VAL A 17 5.12 -12.06 -10.52
CA VAL A 17 5.17 -10.59 -10.55
C VAL A 17 3.89 -10.13 -11.23
N GLU A 18 3.04 -9.43 -10.49
CA GLU A 18 1.83 -8.83 -11.06
C GLU A 18 2.23 -7.77 -12.08
N ASP A 19 1.54 -7.76 -13.21
CA ASP A 19 1.62 -6.68 -14.17
C ASP A 19 1.16 -5.36 -13.54
N GLU A 20 1.86 -4.25 -13.84
CA GLU A 20 1.55 -2.94 -13.26
C GLU A 20 0.13 -2.49 -13.62
N GLY A 21 -0.32 -2.78 -14.85
CA GLY A 21 -1.67 -2.49 -15.31
C GLY A 21 -2.71 -3.23 -14.46
N ALA A 22 -2.52 -4.54 -14.27
CA ALA A 22 -3.38 -5.36 -13.42
C ALA A 22 -3.43 -4.87 -11.96
N LEU A 23 -2.28 -4.48 -11.39
CA LEU A 23 -2.22 -3.91 -10.04
C LEU A 23 -2.99 -2.59 -9.95
N ARG A 24 -2.84 -1.72 -10.96
CA ARG A 24 -3.52 -0.42 -11.03
C ARG A 24 -5.04 -0.59 -11.13
N GLU A 25 -5.50 -1.50 -11.99
CA GLU A 25 -6.93 -1.82 -12.11
C GLU A 25 -7.52 -2.32 -10.80
N ARG A 26 -6.82 -3.24 -10.12
CA ARG A 26 -7.24 -3.76 -8.82
C ARG A 26 -7.31 -2.67 -7.74
N MET A 27 -6.32 -1.77 -7.70
CA MET A 27 -6.33 -0.64 -6.78
C MET A 27 -7.50 0.32 -7.04
N GLU A 28 -7.79 0.65 -8.31
CA GLU A 28 -8.92 1.52 -8.64
C GLU A 28 -10.27 0.85 -8.37
N ALA A 29 -10.39 -0.46 -8.58
CA ALA A 29 -11.59 -1.22 -8.22
C ALA A 29 -11.88 -1.16 -6.71
N VAL A 30 -10.87 -1.42 -5.87
CA VAL A 30 -10.99 -1.33 -4.40
C VAL A 30 -11.34 0.10 -3.97
N ARG A 31 -10.74 1.10 -4.62
CA ARG A 31 -11.06 2.52 -4.37
C ARG A 31 -12.51 2.87 -4.72
N ALA A 32 -13.01 2.39 -5.85
CA ALA A 32 -14.39 2.62 -6.28
C ALA A 32 -15.39 1.96 -5.32
N GLU A 33 -15.12 0.71 -4.90
CA GLU A 33 -15.92 0.01 -3.90
C GLU A 33 -15.93 0.74 -2.56
N THR A 34 -14.75 1.16 -2.07
CA THR A 34 -14.61 1.91 -0.81
C THR A 34 -15.39 3.22 -0.85
N ARG A 35 -15.32 3.96 -1.97
CA ARG A 35 -16.08 5.20 -2.16
C ARG A 35 -17.58 4.95 -2.14
N THR A 36 -18.03 3.90 -2.81
CA THR A 36 -19.44 3.50 -2.81
C THR A 36 -19.90 3.18 -1.40
N TRP A 37 -19.14 2.36 -0.68
CA TRP A 37 -19.43 2.03 0.72
C TRP A 37 -19.53 3.26 1.62
N LEU A 38 -18.59 4.22 1.49
CA LEU A 38 -18.60 5.47 2.24
C LEU A 38 -19.85 6.33 1.97
N GLN A 39 -20.41 6.30 0.75
CA GLN A 39 -21.62 7.06 0.42
C GLN A 39 -22.87 6.52 1.12
N TYR A 40 -22.92 5.23 1.41
CA TYR A 40 -24.03 4.58 2.10
C TYR A 40 -23.83 4.48 3.61
N LEU A 41 -22.70 4.98 4.12
CA LEU A 41 -22.39 4.89 5.53
C LEU A 41 -23.28 5.85 6.34
N PRO A 42 -23.99 5.35 7.38
CA PRO A 42 -24.77 6.22 8.27
C PRO A 42 -23.88 7.29 8.93
N PRO A 43 -24.40 8.51 9.18
CA PRO A 43 -23.61 9.59 9.79
C PRO A 43 -23.01 9.25 11.16
N ASP A 44 -23.64 8.35 11.91
CA ASP A 44 -23.23 7.90 13.23
C ASP A 44 -22.32 6.66 13.22
N ALA A 45 -22.13 6.01 12.06
CA ALA A 45 -21.37 4.78 11.95
C ALA A 45 -19.90 4.93 12.37
N LEU A 46 -19.30 6.11 12.18
CA LEU A 46 -17.94 6.39 12.64
C LEU A 46 -17.80 6.36 14.16
N ASN A 47 -18.91 6.60 14.88
CA ASN A 47 -18.96 6.55 16.35
C ASN A 47 -19.36 5.16 16.87
N ALA A 48 -19.70 4.22 15.99
CA ALA A 48 -20.09 2.89 16.40
C ALA A 48 -18.88 2.08 16.90
N TYR A 49 -19.16 1.19 17.84
CA TYR A 49 -18.19 0.22 18.35
C TYR A 49 -18.42 -1.15 17.72
N ALA A 50 -17.33 -1.85 17.39
CA ALA A 50 -17.35 -3.17 16.80
C ALA A 50 -16.35 -4.10 17.51
N ASN A 51 -16.62 -5.40 17.50
CA ASN A 51 -15.71 -6.42 18.01
C ASN A 51 -14.70 -6.83 16.94
N HIS A 52 -13.41 -6.54 17.17
CA HIS A 52 -12.30 -7.01 16.36
C HIS A 52 -11.70 -8.28 16.97
N PRO A 53 -11.45 -9.35 16.19
CA PRO A 53 -11.01 -10.64 16.72
C PRO A 53 -9.71 -10.57 17.53
N GLU A 54 -8.81 -9.66 17.18
CA GLU A 54 -7.50 -9.52 17.86
C GLU A 54 -7.40 -8.33 18.82
N ARG A 55 -8.27 -7.33 18.67
CA ARG A 55 -8.14 -6.03 19.35
C ARG A 55 -9.26 -5.76 20.35
N GLY A 56 -10.24 -6.66 20.42
CA GLY A 56 -11.43 -6.47 21.23
C GLY A 56 -12.32 -5.38 20.66
N VAL A 57 -12.97 -4.63 21.55
CA VAL A 57 -13.89 -3.55 21.16
C VAL A 57 -13.10 -2.37 20.61
N ILE A 58 -13.42 -1.96 19.38
CA ILE A 58 -12.82 -0.80 18.70
C ILE A 58 -13.90 0.16 18.23
N GLN A 59 -13.57 1.45 18.14
CA GLN A 59 -14.41 2.42 17.45
C GLN A 59 -14.11 2.39 15.94
N ILE A 60 -15.15 2.39 15.10
CA ILE A 60 -15.00 2.28 13.64
C ILE A 60 -14.19 3.46 13.09
N GLY A 61 -14.47 4.68 13.54
CA GLY A 61 -13.75 5.88 13.10
C GLY A 61 -12.24 5.81 13.34
N ASP A 62 -11.83 5.40 14.54
CA ASP A 62 -10.41 5.25 14.89
C ASP A 62 -9.72 4.21 14.01
N ARG A 63 -10.43 3.13 13.69
CA ARG A 63 -9.89 2.08 12.82
C ARG A 63 -9.70 2.57 11.38
N LEU A 64 -10.67 3.32 10.85
CA LEU A 64 -10.55 3.93 9.52
C LEU A 64 -9.42 4.97 9.47
N ALA A 65 -9.28 5.79 10.52
CA ALA A 65 -8.18 6.74 10.64
C ALA A 65 -6.81 6.03 10.65
N THR A 66 -6.71 4.90 11.35
CA THR A 66 -5.50 4.07 11.39
C THR A 66 -5.14 3.53 10.00
N ILE A 67 -6.12 3.00 9.27
CA ILE A 67 -5.92 2.49 7.90
C ILE A 67 -5.47 3.63 6.98
N ALA A 68 -6.11 4.80 7.04
CA ALA A 68 -5.76 5.93 6.21
C ALA A 68 -4.36 6.50 6.51
N SER A 69 -3.91 6.48 7.76
CA SER A 69 -2.53 6.85 8.12
C SER A 69 -1.53 5.87 7.51
N HIS A 70 -1.78 4.57 7.70
CA HIS A 70 -0.93 3.50 7.20
C HIS A 70 -0.78 3.55 5.67
N ASP A 71 -1.87 3.77 4.94
CA ASP A 71 -1.84 3.92 3.48
C ASP A 71 -1.01 5.14 3.05
N ARG A 72 -1.10 6.24 3.80
CA ARG A 72 -0.32 7.46 3.53
C ARG A 72 1.17 7.26 3.78
N GLU A 73 1.52 6.51 4.82
CA GLU A 73 2.90 6.15 5.16
C GLU A 73 3.52 5.33 4.01
N HIS A 74 2.83 4.28 3.55
CA HIS A 74 3.32 3.48 2.43
C HIS A 74 3.37 4.25 1.11
N ALA A 75 2.39 5.10 0.83
CA ALA A 75 2.43 5.96 -0.36
C ALA A 75 3.63 6.91 -0.32
N THR A 76 4.04 7.35 0.86
CA THR A 76 5.25 8.18 1.04
C THR A 76 6.52 7.36 0.80
N GLN A 77 6.62 6.17 1.39
CA GLN A 77 7.75 5.26 1.14
C GLN A 77 7.95 4.96 -0.35
N LEU A 78 6.85 4.67 -1.07
CA LEU A 78 6.92 4.42 -2.52
C LEU A 78 7.42 5.63 -3.31
N ARG A 79 7.00 6.85 -2.94
CA ARG A 79 7.50 8.07 -3.60
C ARG A 79 8.99 8.28 -3.34
N GLU A 80 9.45 8.06 -2.12
CA GLU A 80 10.87 8.17 -1.76
C GLU A 80 11.72 7.15 -2.52
N MET A 81 11.24 5.90 -2.61
CA MET A 81 11.89 4.85 -3.39
C MET A 81 11.97 5.21 -4.88
N ALA A 82 10.89 5.76 -5.46
CA ALA A 82 10.85 6.19 -6.86
C ALA A 82 11.83 7.35 -7.12
N GLN A 83 11.89 8.34 -6.22
CA GLN A 83 12.85 9.44 -6.31
C GLN A 83 14.30 8.93 -6.20
N ALA A 84 14.58 8.04 -5.26
CA ALA A 84 15.92 7.47 -5.09
C ALA A 84 16.33 6.63 -6.32
N ALA A 85 15.40 5.89 -6.92
CA ALA A 85 15.67 5.15 -8.16
C ALA A 85 15.96 6.09 -9.33
N ALA A 86 15.16 7.15 -9.51
CA ALA A 86 15.38 8.14 -10.57
C ALA A 86 16.73 8.87 -10.42
N LEU A 87 17.13 9.21 -9.20
CA LEU A 87 18.43 9.82 -8.92
C LEU A 87 19.59 8.88 -9.25
N ARG A 88 19.51 7.60 -8.88
CA ARG A 88 20.56 6.61 -9.22
C ARG A 88 20.74 6.49 -10.73
N SER A 89 19.64 6.33 -11.47
CA SER A 89 19.69 6.25 -12.93
C SER A 89 20.24 7.52 -13.58
N ALA A 90 19.98 8.69 -13.00
CA ALA A 90 20.57 9.94 -13.49
C ALA A 90 22.08 9.99 -13.25
N THR A 91 22.56 9.60 -12.06
CA THR A 91 24.00 9.57 -11.75
C THR A 91 24.75 8.59 -12.65
N GLU A 92 24.21 7.38 -12.86
CA GLU A 92 24.79 6.37 -13.77
C GLU A 92 24.93 6.93 -15.20
N GLN A 93 23.94 7.67 -15.69
CA GLN A 93 23.98 8.31 -17.01
C GLN A 93 25.01 9.46 -17.12
N TYR A 94 25.32 10.15 -16.02
CA TYR A 94 26.37 11.18 -16.01
C TYR A 94 27.77 10.57 -16.01
N GLU A 95 27.98 9.47 -15.27
CA GLU A 95 29.26 8.76 -15.21
C GLU A 95 29.62 8.13 -16.57
N GLU A 96 28.64 7.53 -17.27
CA GLU A 96 28.83 7.01 -18.63
C GLU A 96 29.16 8.10 -19.67
N GLN A 97 28.71 9.34 -19.45
CA GLN A 97 28.99 10.47 -20.35
C GLN A 97 30.36 11.13 -20.11
N GLU A 98 30.96 10.97 -18.92
CA GLU A 98 32.31 11.45 -18.63
C GLU A 98 33.40 10.48 -19.12
N GLU A 99 33.14 9.17 -19.18
CA GLU A 99 34.09 8.18 -19.71
C GLU A 99 34.26 8.23 -21.24
N ASP A 100 33.32 8.86 -21.97
CA ASP A 100 33.30 8.93 -23.44
C ASP A 100 33.81 10.28 -24.00
N GLN A 101 34.40 11.15 -23.15
CA GLN A 101 35.07 12.38 -23.59
C GLN A 101 36.59 12.17 -23.74
N PRO A 102 37.18 12.45 -24.93
CA PRO A 102 38.58 12.17 -25.26
C PRO A 102 39.61 13.10 -24.60
#